data_AF-A0A936Z8E5-F1
#
_entry.id   AF-A0A936Z8E5-F1
#
_cell.length_a   1.000
_cell.length_b   1.000
_cell.length_c   1.000
_cell.angle_alpha   90.00
_cell.angle_beta   90.00
_cell.angle_gamma   90.00
#
_symmetry.space_group_name_H-M   'P 1'
#
loop_
_entity.id
_entity.type
_entity.pdbx_description
1 polymer ?
#
loop_
_entity_poly.entity_id
_entity_poly.type
_entity_poly.pdbx_seq_one_letter_code
_entity_poly.pdbx_strand_id
1 'polypeptide(L)'
;MTYSLIQLAPGAYDLLLNGEVMGSVVRNGSQQPYTWTAELLEALPRSKRPAPFKEIEHDFPTLEELRNWLGNPAVKSNSGK
;
A
#
# COMPACT_ATOMS: atom_id res chain seq x y z
N MET A 1 -9.90 -2.45 -11.33
CA MET A 1 -8.60 -2.02 -10.79
C MET A 1 -8.20 -3.06 -9.78
N THR A 2 -7.15 -3.82 -10.05
CA THR A 2 -6.75 -4.91 -9.15
C THR A 2 -5.45 -4.50 -8.49
N TYR A 3 -5.54 -4.16 -7.21
CA TYR A 3 -4.36 -3.93 -6.39
C TYR A 3 -3.73 -5.27 -6.01
N SER A 4 -2.41 -5.26 -5.90
CA SER A 4 -1.64 -6.35 -5.31
C SER A 4 -0.48 -5.78 -4.51
N LEU A 5 -0.13 -6.45 -3.41
CA LEU A 5 1.00 -6.07 -2.57
C LEU A 5 2.12 -7.10 -2.76
N ILE A 6 3.35 -6.61 -2.96
CA ILE A 6 4.54 -7.46 -2.95
C ILE A 6 5.34 -7.12 -1.69
N GLN A 7 5.49 -8.09 -0.79
CA GLN A 7 6.24 -7.90 0.44
C GLN A 7 7.75 -7.86 0.17
N LEU A 8 8.37 -6.73 0.49
CA LEU A 8 9.82 -6.53 0.38
C LEU A 8 10.54 -6.86 1.68
N ALA A 9 9.94 -6.50 2.81
CA ALA A 9 10.43 -6.77 4.15
C ALA A 9 9.25 -6.82 5.15
N PRO A 10 9.45 -7.29 6.39
CA PRO A 10 8.44 -7.14 7.44
C PRO A 10 8.09 -5.66 7.67
N GLY A 11 6.87 -5.27 7.29
CA GLY A 11 6.42 -3.87 7.40
C GLY A 11 6.62 -3.01 6.16
N ALA A 12 7.08 -3.56 5.03
CA ALA A 12 7.24 -2.80 3.79
C ALA A 12 6.80 -3.62 2.58
N TYR A 13 5.95 -3.04 1.75
CA TYR A 13 5.39 -3.66 0.54
C TYR A 13 5.41 -2.68 -0.63
N ASP A 14 5.65 -3.19 -1.83
CA ASP A 14 5.29 -2.47 -3.05
C ASP A 14 3.79 -2.57 -3.29
N LEU A 15 3.17 -1.44 -3.63
CA LEU A 15 1.79 -1.36 -4.07
C LEU A 15 1.75 -1.35 -5.59
N LEU A 16 1.16 -2.40 -6.15
CA LEU A 16 0.99 -2.53 -7.58
C LEU A 16 -0.49 -2.36 -7.95
N LEU A 17 -0.73 -1.71 -9.08
CA LEU A 17 -2.04 -1.67 -9.72
C LEU A 17 -1.90 -2.22 -11.13
N ASN A 18 -2.68 -3.27 -11.42
CA ASN A 18 -2.62 -3.98 -12.70
C ASN A 18 -1.18 -4.45 -13.07
N GLY A 19 -0.35 -4.74 -12.06
CA GLY A 19 1.04 -5.20 -12.24
C GLY A 19 2.09 -4.10 -12.34
N GLU A 20 1.71 -2.82 -12.34
CA GLU A 20 2.63 -1.70 -12.34
C GLU A 20 2.81 -1.17 -10.92
N VAL A 21 4.06 -0.94 -10.50
CA VAL A 21 4.37 -0.35 -9.19
C VAL A 21 3.97 1.11 -9.20
N MET A 22 3.08 1.48 -8.29
CA MET A 22 2.51 2.83 -8.23
C MET A 22 2.66 3.49 -6.86
N GLY A 23 3.09 2.73 -5.86
CA GLY A 23 3.11 3.17 -4.47
C GLY A 23 3.85 2.21 -3.57
N SER A 24 3.84 2.55 -2.29
CA SER A 24 4.34 1.69 -1.22
C SER A 24 3.31 1.57 -0.09
N VAL A 25 3.43 0.49 0.67
CA VAL A 25 2.75 0.34 1.96
C VAL A 25 3.80 0.10 3.03
N VAL A 26 3.88 1.01 3.99
CA VAL A 26 4.92 0.99 5.03
C VAL A 26 4.30 1.02 6.42
N ARG A 27 4.93 0.29 7.35
CA ARG A 27 4.62 0.36 8.78
C ARG A 27 5.48 1.43 9.43
N ASN A 28 4.83 2.43 10.01
CA ASN A 28 5.47 3.50 10.76
C ASN A 28 5.51 3.17 12.25
N GLY A 29 6.73 3.12 12.80
CA GLY A 29 6.99 2.77 14.19
C GLY A 29 7.47 1.32 14.38
N SER A 30 8.36 1.15 15.36
CA SER A 30 8.94 -0.15 15.73
C SER A 30 8.21 -0.81 16.91
N GLN A 31 7.48 -0.02 17.71
CA GLN A 31 6.73 -0.48 18.89
C GLN A 31 5.27 -0.07 18.78
N GLN A 32 4.38 -0.81 19.43
CA GLN A 32 2.96 -0.50 19.41
C GLN A 32 2.64 0.73 20.27
N PRO A 33 1.67 1.57 19.84
CA PRO A 33 0.93 1.46 18.58
C PRO A 33 1.76 1.95 17.39
N TYR A 34 1.86 1.13 16.34
CA TYR A 34 2.41 1.52 15.04
C TYR A 34 1.27 1.81 14.06
N THR A 35 1.54 2.62 13.04
CA THR A 35 0.58 2.91 11.96
C THR A 35 1.05 2.31 10.65
N TRP A 36 0.16 2.25 9.67
CA TRP A 36 0.42 1.79 8.32
C TRP A 36 0.04 2.90 7.35
N THR A 37 0.93 3.22 6.43
CA THR A 37 0.71 4.26 5.44
C THR A 37 0.72 3.63 4.05
N ALA A 38 -0.30 3.94 3.25
CA ALA A 38 -0.29 3.69 1.81
C ALA A 38 0.07 5.00 1.11
N GLU A 39 1.14 5.00 0.33
CA GLU A 39 1.69 6.17 -0.34
C GLU A 39 1.79 5.95 -1.86
N LEU A 40 1.44 6.96 -2.65
CA LEU A 40 1.69 6.97 -4.10
C LEU A 40 3.12 7.45 -4.41
N LEU A 41 3.81 6.78 -5.34
CA LEU A 41 5.15 7.18 -5.78
C LEU A 41 5.15 8.54 -6.48
N GLU A 42 4.08 8.83 -7.22
CA GLU A 42 3.94 10.08 -7.96
C GLU A 42 2.89 10.98 -7.31
N ALA A 43 3.23 12.28 -7.21
CA ALA A 43 2.31 13.33 -6.77
C ALA A 43 1.27 13.68 -7.84
N LEU A 44 0.52 12.68 -8.30
CA LEU A 44 -0.48 12.83 -9.36
C LEU A 44 -1.58 13.83 -8.95
N PRO A 45 -2.11 14.63 -9.90
CA PRO A 45 -3.31 15.43 -9.67
C PRO A 45 -4.47 14.53 -9.21
N ARG A 46 -5.36 15.04 -8.34
CA ARG A 46 -6.49 14.29 -7.77
C ARG A 46 -7.31 13.51 -8.81
N SER A 47 -7.53 14.09 -10.00
CA SER A 47 -8.28 13.45 -11.09
C SER A 47 -7.60 12.26 -11.75
N LYS A 48 -6.29 12.08 -11.54
CA LYS A 48 -5.49 10.96 -12.08
C LYS A 48 -5.11 9.93 -11.02
N ARG A 49 -5.44 10.16 -9.75
CA ARG A 49 -5.15 9.21 -8.68
C ARG A 49 -6.05 7.99 -8.83
N PRO A 50 -5.50 6.77 -8.70
CA PRO A 50 -6.32 5.58 -8.76
C PRO A 50 -7.19 5.49 -7.50
N ALA A 51 -8.46 5.18 -7.67
CA ALA A 51 -9.35 4.94 -6.53
C ALA A 51 -8.82 3.75 -5.72
N PRO A 52 -8.74 3.84 -4.38
CA PRO A 52 -9.43 4.81 -3.51
C PRO A 52 -8.62 6.07 -3.10
N PHE A 53 -7.43 6.31 -3.65
CA PHE A 53 -6.56 7.42 -3.23
C PHE A 53 -7.20 8.79 -3.50
N LYS A 54 -7.48 9.53 -2.42
CA LYS A 54 -7.90 10.95 -2.47
C LYS A 54 -6.73 11.90 -2.25
N GLU A 55 -5.74 11.44 -1.49
CA GLU A 55 -4.47 12.09 -1.13
C GLU A 55 -3.29 11.20 -1.54
N ILE A 56 -2.06 11.71 -1.47
CA ILE A 56 -0.85 10.94 -1.82
C ILE A 56 -0.61 9.84 -0.78
N GLU A 57 -0.83 10.16 0.48
CA GLU A 57 -0.65 9.26 1.62
C GLU A 57 -1.99 9.05 2.34
N HIS A 58 -2.21 7.85 2.87
CA HIS A 58 -3.34 7.52 3.75
C HIS A 58 -2.84 6.64 4.89
N ASP A 59 -3.15 7.05 6.11
CA ASP A 59 -2.76 6.33 7.33
C ASP A 59 -3.87 5.44 7.85
N PHE A 60 -3.48 4.29 8.37
CA PHE A 60 -4.34 3.26 8.94
C PHE A 60 -3.73 2.73 10.23
N PRO A 61 -4.54 2.33 11.21
CA PRO A 61 -4.04 1.73 12.44
C PRO A 61 -3.57 0.29 12.24
N THR A 62 -4.06 -0.42 11.21
CA THR A 62 -3.72 -1.82 10.94
C THR A 62 -3.53 -2.08 9.44
N LEU A 63 -2.70 -3.09 9.11
CA LEU A 63 -2.55 -3.55 7.73
C LEU A 63 -3.85 -4.11 7.16
N GLU A 64 -4.69 -4.71 7.99
CA GLU A 64 -5.99 -5.26 7.58
C GLU A 64 -6.93 -4.15 7.11
N GLU A 65 -7.03 -3.04 7.84
CA GLU A 65 -7.84 -1.89 7.43
C GLU A 65 -7.34 -1.28 6.13
N LEU A 66 -6.03 -1.14 5.97
CA LEU A 66 -5.42 -0.67 4.72
C LEU A 66 -5.76 -1.60 3.56
N ARG A 67 -5.65 -2.93 3.76
CA ARG A 67 -6.00 -3.93 2.73
C ARG A 67 -7.48 -3.88 2.38
N ASN A 68 -8.36 -3.77 3.38
CA ASN A 68 -9.80 -3.62 3.16
C ASN A 68 -10.09 -2.36 2.32
N TRP A 69 -9.44 -1.24 2.62
CA TRP A 69 -9.56 0.00 1.87
C TRP A 69 -9.14 -0.16 0.40
N LEU A 70 -8.05 -0.88 0.13
CA LEU A 70 -7.60 -1.23 -1.22
C LEU A 70 -8.48 -2.28 -1.94
N GLY A 71 -9.54 -2.78 -1.32
CA GLY A 71 -10.41 -3.81 -1.90
C GLY A 71 -9.87 -5.23 -1.76
N ASN A 72 -9.20 -5.54 -0.65
CA ASN A 72 -8.65 -6.84 -0.31
C ASN A 72 -7.63 -7.38 -1.33
N PRO A 73 -6.50 -6.67 -1.55
CA PRO A 73 -5.49 -7.08 -2.50
C PRO A 73 -4.84 -8.41 -2.10
N ALA A 74 -4.45 -9.18 -3.12
CA ALA A 74 -3.57 -10.32 -2.92
C ALA A 74 -2.21 -9.85 -2.42
N VAL A 75 -1.67 -10.52 -1.42
CA VAL A 75 -0.32 -10.28 -0.88
C VAL A 75 0.58 -11.40 -1.38
N LYS A 76 1.65 -11.03 -2.07
CA LYS A 76 2.69 -11.94 -2.54
C LYS A 76 3.95 -11.68 -1.72
N SER A 77 4.61 -12.73 -1.25
CA SER A 77 5.93 -12.61 -0.67
C SER A 77 6.96 -12.56 -1.79
N ASN A 78 7.92 -11.64 -1.74
CA ASN A 78 9.11 -11.69 -2.59
C ASN A 78 10.08 -12.78 -2.09
N SER A 79 9.57 -13.99 -1.89
CA SER A 79 10.36 -15.17 -1.60
C SER A 79 10.96 -15.61 -2.92
N GLY A 80 12.11 -15.04 -3.29
CA GLY A 80 12.86 -15.48 -4.46
C GLY A 80 13.00 -17.00 -4.43
N LYS A 81 12.46 -17.67 -5.44
CA LYS A 81 12.66 -19.08 -5.68
C LYS A 81 13.08 -19.28 -7.12
#